data_AF-A0AA95MC96-F1
#
_entry.id   AF-A0AA95MC96-F1
#
_cell.length_a   1.000
_cell.length_b   1.000
_cell.length_c   1.000
_cell.angle_alpha   90.00
_cell.angle_beta   90.00
_cell.angle_gamma   90.00
#
_symmetry.space_group_name_H-M   'P 1'
#
loop_
_entity.id
_entity.type
_entity.pdbx_description
1 polymer ?
#
loop_
_entity_poly.entity_id
_entity_poly.type
_entity_poly.pdbx_seq_one_letter_code
_entity_poly.pdbx_strand_id
1 'polypeptide(L)' 'MSECKLDHSQEDVISKYESQAAFLPEEMKELFNQFFTKDHTQNILNEVFHLLKKYDLASAEEQNERNNRLYLVLKNV' A
#
# COMPACT_ATOMS: atom_id res chain seq x y z
N MET A 1 5.61 14.63 -4.27
CA MET A 1 6.29 13.87 -5.34
C MET A 1 7.73 13.69 -4.92
N SER A 2 8.05 12.54 -4.32
CA SER A 2 9.43 12.16 -4.04
C SER A 2 9.78 11.09 -5.06
N GLU A 3 10.72 11.39 -5.94
CA GLU A 3 11.30 10.41 -6.86
C GLU A 3 11.90 9.28 -6.01
N CYS A 4 11.19 8.16 -5.89
CA CYS A 4 11.80 6.97 -5.33
C CYS A 4 12.82 6.48 -6.35
N LYS A 5 14.11 6.52 -5.98
CA LYS A 5 15.20 6.01 -6.82
C LYS A 5 15.40 4.49 -6.66
N LEU A 6 14.63 3.88 -5.78
CA LEU A 6 14.63 2.45 -5.52
C LEU A 6 13.29 1.89 -6.02
N ASP A 7 13.37 0.99 -6.98
CA ASP A 7 12.24 0.19 -7.43
C ASP A 7 11.87 -0.80 -6.31
N HIS A 8 10.71 -0.58 -5.68
CA HIS A 8 10.19 -1.52 -4.69
C HIS A 8 9.56 -2.70 -5.40
N SER A 9 10.11 -3.89 -5.14
CA SER A 9 9.56 -5.12 -5.68
C SER A 9 8.24 -5.46 -4.99
N GLN A 10 7.44 -6.31 -5.61
CA GLN A 10 6.19 -6.78 -5.00
C GLN A 10 6.43 -7.41 -3.61
N GLU A 11 7.55 -8.12 -3.44
CA GLU A 11 7.98 -8.68 -2.14
C GLU A 11 8.22 -7.62 -1.06
N ASP A 12 8.78 -6.45 -1.42
CA ASP A 12 8.92 -5.32 -0.50
C ASP A 12 7.55 -4.81 -0.05
N VAL A 13 6.61 -4.70 -1.00
CA VAL A 13 5.23 -4.26 -0.71
C VAL A 13 4.51 -5.26 0.18
N ILE A 14 4.66 -6.57 -0.08
CA ILE A 14 4.08 -7.65 0.73
C ILE A 14 4.65 -7.59 2.15
N SER A 15 5.97 -7.58 2.31
CA SER A 15 6.63 -7.51 3.63
C SER A 15 6.20 -6.26 4.40
N LYS A 16 6.02 -5.14 3.69
CA LYS A 16 5.53 -3.90 4.27
C LYS A 16 4.07 -4.01 4.68
N TYR A 17 3.23 -4.56 3.82
CA TYR A 17 1.83 -4.81 4.09
C TYR A 17 1.68 -5.72 5.30
N GLU A 18 2.38 -6.84 5.40
CA GLU A 18 2.29 -7.76 6.55
C GLU A 18 2.64 -7.06 7.87
N SER A 19 3.68 -6.22 7.85
CA SER A 19 4.07 -5.41 9.02
C SER A 19 3.01 -4.38 9.43
N GLN A 20 2.15 -3.97 8.50
CA GLN A 20 1.08 -2.98 8.74
C GLN A 20 -0.31 -3.63 8.77
N ALA A 21 -0.45 -4.91 8.41
CA ALA A 21 -1.72 -5.61 8.24
C ALA A 21 -2.50 -5.72 9.55
N ALA A 22 -1.82 -5.66 10.70
CA ALA A 22 -2.44 -5.56 12.01
C ALA A 22 -3.21 -4.23 12.22
N PHE A 23 -2.77 -3.15 11.57
CA PHE A 23 -3.36 -1.81 11.63
C PHE A 23 -4.31 -1.52 10.47
N LEU A 24 -4.25 -2.32 9.41
CA LEU A 24 -5.09 -2.16 8.23
C LEU A 24 -6.49 -2.77 8.43
N PRO A 25 -7.53 -2.12 7.91
CA PRO A 25 -8.88 -2.65 7.93
C PRO A 25 -9.00 -3.93 7.09
N GLU A 26 -9.88 -4.84 7.52
CA GLU A 26 -10.03 -6.17 6.92
C GLU A 26 -10.42 -6.12 5.43
N GLU A 27 -11.32 -5.21 5.04
CA GLU A 27 -11.71 -4.98 3.63
C GLU A 27 -10.49 -4.70 2.74
N MET A 28 -9.51 -3.98 3.28
CA MET A 28 -8.31 -3.61 2.55
C MET A 28 -7.36 -4.78 2.36
N LYS A 29 -7.37 -5.74 3.28
CA LYS A 29 -6.59 -6.99 3.18
C LYS A 29 -7.01 -7.81 1.97
N GLU A 30 -8.31 -7.88 1.72
CA GLU A 30 -8.84 -8.58 0.53
C GLU A 30 -8.42 -7.90 -0.78
N LEU A 31 -8.42 -6.56 -0.80
CA LEU A 31 -7.94 -5.80 -1.95
C LEU A 31 -6.44 -5.99 -2.18
N PHE A 32 -5.64 -6.01 -1.11
CA PHE A 32 -4.21 -6.31 -1.20
C PHE A 32 -3.93 -7.73 -1.69
N ASN A 33 -4.70 -8.72 -1.25
CA ASN A 33 -4.59 -10.08 -1.78
C ASN A 33 -4.85 -10.10 -3.29
N GLN A 34 -5.91 -9.45 -3.76
CA GLN A 34 -6.19 -9.36 -5.20
C GLN A 34 -5.10 -8.60 -5.96
N PHE A 35 -4.60 -7.51 -5.38
CA PHE A 35 -3.48 -6.76 -5.93
C PHE A 35 -2.24 -7.64 -6.09
N PHE A 36 -1.85 -8.40 -5.06
CA PHE A 36 -0.69 -9.29 -5.15
C PHE A 36 -0.90 -10.49 -6.08
N THR A 37 -2.13 -10.82 -6.48
CA THR A 37 -2.36 -11.86 -7.50
C THR A 37 -2.09 -11.39 -8.93
N LYS A 38 -1.99 -10.07 -9.16
CA LYS A 38 -1.71 -9.49 -10.47
C LYS A 38 -0.31 -8.89 -10.48
N ASP A 39 0.31 -8.89 -11.66
CA ASP A 39 1.58 -8.20 -11.88
C ASP A 39 1.29 -6.70 -12.07
N HIS A 40 1.89 -5.86 -11.23
CA HIS A 40 1.68 -4.41 -11.25
C HIS A 40 2.96 -3.68 -11.64
N THR A 41 2.80 -2.54 -12.30
CA THR A 41 3.94 -1.71 -12.69
C THR A 41 4.65 -1.14 -11.46
N GLN A 42 5.96 -0.90 -11.60
CA GLN A 42 6.78 -0.31 -10.53
C GLN A 42 6.18 0.98 -9.96
N ASN A 43 5.54 1.80 -10.80
CA ASN A 43 4.89 3.03 -10.33
C ASN A 43 3.79 2.75 -9.29
N ILE A 44 2.97 1.74 -9.55
CA ILE A 44 1.89 1.33 -8.63
C ILE A 44 2.48 0.71 -7.36
N LEU A 45 3.46 -0.20 -7.49
CA LEU A 45 4.13 -0.82 -6.34
C LEU A 45 4.79 0.23 -5.42
N ASN A 46 5.50 1.19 -6.01
CA ASN A 46 6.13 2.30 -5.30
C ASN A 46 5.09 3.18 -4.59
N GLU A 47 3.97 3.50 -5.27
CA GLU A 47 2.91 4.30 -4.68
C GLU A 47 2.27 3.60 -3.47
N VAL A 48 1.90 2.33 -3.62
CA VAL A 48 1.33 1.52 -2.54
C VAL A 48 2.31 1.38 -1.37
N PHE A 49 3.59 1.12 -1.65
CA PHE A 49 4.64 1.06 -0.62
C PHE A 49 4.75 2.38 0.16
N HIS A 50 4.75 3.50 -0.55
CA HIS A 50 4.84 4.83 0.06
C HIS A 50 3.64 5.15 0.95
N LEU A 51 2.44 4.72 0.54
CA LEU A 51 1.22 4.91 1.34
C LEU A 51 1.24 4.06 2.62
N LEU A 52 1.77 2.84 2.56
CA LEU A 52 1.99 1.97 3.72
C LEU A 52 3.16 2.43 4.61
N LYS A 53 4.14 3.16 4.05
CA LYS A 53 5.32 3.61 4.78
C LYS A 53 4.95 4.59 5.89
N LYS A 54 5.30 4.27 7.14
CA LYS A 54 4.92 5.04 8.35
C LYS A 54 3.41 5.05 8.60
N TYR A 55 2.65 4.05 8.14
CA TYR A 55 1.21 3.95 8.43
C TYR A 55 0.95 3.71 9.93
N ASP A 56 1.75 2.85 10.56
CA ASP A 56 1.79 2.59 12.00
C ASP A 56 2.00 3.86 12.85
N LEU A 57 2.79 4.81 12.33
CA LEU A 57 3.07 6.10 12.99
C LEU A 57 2.10 7.21 12.58
N ALA A 58 1.20 6.97 11.63
CA ALA A 58 0.28 7.96 11.12
C ALA A 58 -0.88 8.15 12.11
N SER A 59 -1.37 9.38 12.24
CA SER A 59 -2.57 9.66 13.03
C SER A 59 -3.82 9.06 12.37
N ALA A 60 -4.93 8.89 13.11
CA ALA A 60 -6.17 8.33 12.56
C ALA A 60 -6.68 9.08 11.30
N GLU A 61 -6.51 10.41 11.26
CA GLU A 61 -6.85 11.22 10.09
C GLU A 61 -5.95 10.90 8.88
N GLU A 62 -4.63 10.84 9.07
CA GLU A 62 -3.69 10.46 8.03
C GLU A 62 -3.90 9.01 7.55
N GLN A 63 -4.20 8.09 8.47
CA GLN A 63 -4.55 6.71 8.15
C GLN A 63 -5.78 6.68 7.25
N ASN A 64 -6.80 7.49 7.54
CA ASN A 64 -8.00 7.60 6.71
C ASN A 64 -7.70 8.17 5.31
N GLU A 65 -6.86 9.21 5.21
CA GLU A 65 -6.43 9.74 3.92
C GLU A 65 -5.64 8.70 3.10
N ARG A 66 -4.74 7.96 3.76
CA ARG A 66 -3.99 6.87 3.15
C ARG A 66 -4.88 5.72 2.72
N ASN A 67 -5.87 5.35 3.55
CA ASN A 67 -6.87 4.34 3.20
C ASN A 67 -7.62 4.75 1.94
N ASN A 68 -8.10 6.00 1.86
CA ASN A 68 -8.76 6.52 0.65
C ASN A 68 -7.85 6.42 -0.58
N ARG A 69 -6.58 6.82 -0.46
CA ARG A 69 -5.61 6.68 -1.56
C ARG A 69 -5.41 5.22 -1.96
N LEU A 70 -5.17 4.35 -0.98
CA LEU A 70 -4.96 2.92 -1.21
C LEU A 70 -6.20 2.29 -1.85
N TYR A 71 -7.41 2.64 -1.42
CA TYR A 71 -8.64 2.18 -2.07
C TYR A 71 -8.73 2.63 -3.52
N LEU A 72 -8.38 3.88 -3.84
CA LEU A 72 -8.39 4.37 -5.22
C LEU A 72 -7.40 3.59 -6.10
N VAL A 73 -6.20 3.35 -5.61
CA VAL A 73 -5.18 2.60 -6.35
C VAL A 73 -5.60 1.15 -6.51
N LEU A 74 -5.93 0.46 -5.41
CA LEU A 74 -6.26 -0.96 -5.41
C LEU A 74 -7.55 -1.27 -6.19
N LYS A 75 -8.54 -0.36 -6.22
CA LYS A 75 -9.78 -0.54 -7.00
C LYS A 75 -9.62 -0.20 -8.49
N ASN A 76 -8.53 0.47 -8.88
CA ASN A 76 -8.31 0.92 -10.25
C ASN A 76 -7.25 0.08 -11.00
N VAL A 77 -6.85 -1.08 -10.46
CA VAL A 77 -5.87 -2.01 -11.07
C VAL A 77 -6.43 -3.40 -11.33
#